data_AF-A0A935IP63-F1
#
_entry.id   AF-A0A935IP63-F1
#
_cell.length_a   1.000
_cell.length_b   1.000
_cell.length_c   1.000
_cell.angle_alpha   90.00
_cell.angle_beta   90.00
_cell.angle_gamma   90.00
#
_symmetry.space_group_name_H-M   'P 1'
#
loop_
_entity.id
_entity.type
_entity.pdbx_description
1 polymer ?
#
loop_
_entity_poly.entity_id
_entity_poly.type
_entity_poly.pdbx_seq_one_letter_code
_entity_poly.pdbx_strand_id
1 'polypeptide(L)'
;MLITLVGEAQHNGSDVMLENDKRSFHYTYDNDLFAGSDRYYTQGSIAEIRHPALSKWPLSKLLHRIAGGNDMTYCLSFRQDVFTPKSIRNKTLDSTDRPYAGTFFFSQKVISNWFWSKLTKSVDIGCIGPAALGEEMQKFIHKHTGNQEPIGWENQVSNSFAVNLNIWLEQGLYLSKWFDLVMEAGGKGGITNVNGAAGLMIRAGKKAEYFPGLTMPSQQKWECYATVNGTGSYVFHNAVLQGVPWKNSIYVLTRDRLVRFVYKLDAGLTFSVKDVSLTYTQSFLTPEFKGGWHHSWGGCNIVYRF
;
A
#
# COMPACT_ATOMS: atom_id res chain seq x y z
N MET A 1 -1.65 4.18 8.37
CA MET A 1 -2.16 3.18 7.40
C MET A 1 -1.90 3.61 5.97
N LEU A 2 -1.31 2.74 5.15
CA LEU A 2 -1.30 2.87 3.70
C LEU A 2 -2.55 2.22 3.13
N ILE A 3 -3.20 2.90 2.19
CA ILE A 3 -4.49 2.47 1.67
C ILE A 3 -4.24 1.35 0.68
N THR A 4 -4.76 0.16 0.98
CA THR A 4 -4.51 -1.06 0.21
C THR A 4 -5.52 -1.15 -0.93
N LEU A 5 -5.14 -0.67 -2.12
CA LEU A 5 -5.97 -0.71 -3.32
C LEU A 5 -5.20 -1.30 -4.51
N VAL A 6 -5.89 -2.02 -5.39
CA VAL A 6 -5.28 -2.74 -6.53
C VAL A 6 -4.63 -1.78 -7.54
N GLY A 7 -3.42 -2.14 -7.99
CA GLY A 7 -2.64 -1.43 -9.00
C GLY A 7 -1.55 -0.49 -8.46
N GLU A 8 -1.20 -0.66 -7.20
CA GLU A 8 0.04 -0.18 -6.57
C GLU A 8 0.63 -1.35 -5.80
N ALA A 9 1.85 -1.20 -5.30
CA ALA A 9 2.25 -1.98 -4.15
C ALA A 9 1.17 -1.84 -3.08
N GLN A 10 0.59 -2.95 -2.70
CA GLN A 10 -0.48 -2.97 -1.72
C GLN A 10 0.16 -3.04 -0.34
N HIS A 11 0.79 -1.94 0.06
CA HIS A 11 1.52 -1.84 1.31
C HIS A 11 0.58 -1.89 2.52
N ASN A 12 0.79 -2.87 3.38
CA ASN A 12 0.18 -2.89 4.70
C ASN A 12 1.21 -2.39 5.72
N GLY A 13 1.12 -1.11 6.07
CA GLY A 13 1.60 -0.67 7.37
C GLY A 13 0.57 -1.11 8.40
N SER A 14 0.85 -2.18 9.15
CA SER A 14 0.06 -2.53 10.33
C SER A 14 0.04 -1.32 11.26
N ASP A 15 -1.14 -0.74 11.51
CA ASP A 15 -1.31 0.27 12.54
C ASP A 15 -1.12 -0.41 13.90
N VAL A 16 0.13 -0.46 14.37
CA VAL A 16 0.41 -0.69 15.78
C VAL A 16 0.15 0.65 16.48
N MET A 17 -1.00 0.76 17.13
CA MET A 17 -1.36 1.97 17.87
C MET A 17 -1.06 1.72 19.36
N LEU A 18 0.08 2.22 19.83
CA LEU A 18 0.32 2.42 21.26
C LEU A 18 -0.04 3.87 21.63
N GLU A 19 -0.30 4.09 22.91
CA GLU A 19 -0.52 5.40 23.51
C GLU A 19 0.63 6.35 23.07
N ASN A 20 0.30 7.52 22.48
CA ASN A 20 1.19 8.48 21.77
C ASN A 20 1.53 8.26 20.27
N ASP A 21 0.79 7.45 19.49
CA ASP A 21 1.02 7.27 18.04
C ASP A 21 0.82 8.52 17.14
N LYS A 22 0.66 9.72 17.72
CA LYS A 22 0.58 10.98 16.96
C LYS A 22 1.92 11.37 16.35
N ARG A 23 3.03 10.83 16.87
CA ARG A 23 4.39 11.08 16.41
C ARG A 23 5.10 9.76 16.17
N SER A 24 5.32 9.45 14.90
CA SER A 24 5.95 8.20 14.53
C SER A 24 6.53 8.26 13.13
N PHE A 25 7.66 7.60 12.95
CA PHE A 25 8.22 7.30 11.64
C PHE A 25 7.93 5.84 11.29
N HIS A 26 7.51 5.61 10.06
CA HIS A 26 7.18 4.30 9.51
C HIS A 26 8.03 4.09 8.27
N TYR A 27 8.70 2.94 8.19
CA TYR A 27 9.37 2.51 6.98
C TYR A 27 8.87 1.12 6.59
N THR A 28 8.35 1.00 5.38
CA THR A 28 7.92 -0.29 4.79
C THR A 28 8.78 -0.59 3.59
N TYR A 29 9.26 -1.83 3.51
CA TYR A 29 9.91 -2.37 2.34
C TYR A 29 9.31 -3.71 1.97
N ASP A 30 8.81 -3.78 0.75
CA ASP A 30 8.20 -4.95 0.15
C ASP A 30 9.09 -5.47 -0.98
N ASN A 31 9.19 -6.79 -1.07
CA ASN A 31 9.94 -7.43 -2.14
C ASN A 31 9.42 -8.84 -2.43
N ASP A 32 9.38 -9.21 -3.70
CA ASP A 32 8.91 -10.53 -4.11
C ASP A 32 9.99 -11.63 -4.04
N LEU A 33 11.26 -11.25 -3.78
CA LEU A 33 12.32 -12.18 -3.39
C LEU A 33 11.95 -12.96 -2.12
N PHE A 34 11.18 -12.38 -1.20
CA PHE A 34 10.69 -13.10 -0.01
C PHE A 34 9.74 -14.25 -0.36
N ALA A 35 9.14 -14.23 -1.56
CA ALA A 35 8.30 -15.29 -2.10
C ALA A 35 9.02 -16.12 -3.18
N GLY A 36 10.31 -15.88 -3.42
CA GLY A 36 11.10 -16.60 -4.42
C GLY A 36 10.74 -16.24 -5.86
N SER A 37 10.20 -15.04 -6.12
CA SER A 37 9.95 -14.53 -7.47
C SER A 37 10.69 -13.22 -7.75
N ASP A 38 10.58 -12.76 -9.00
CA ASP A 38 11.09 -11.47 -9.49
C ASP A 38 10.25 -11.01 -10.69
N ARG A 39 8.95 -10.82 -10.44
CA ARG A 39 7.93 -10.51 -11.45
C ARG A 39 6.79 -9.71 -10.86
N TYR A 40 6.01 -9.10 -11.74
CA TYR A 40 4.80 -8.39 -11.37
C TYR A 40 5.07 -7.28 -10.39
N TYR A 41 4.57 -7.35 -9.16
CA TYR A 41 4.95 -6.38 -8.16
C TYR A 41 6.26 -6.84 -7.51
N THR A 42 7.39 -6.30 -7.98
CA THR A 42 8.71 -6.79 -7.56
C THR A 42 9.23 -6.07 -6.31
N GLN A 43 8.90 -4.79 -6.17
CA GLN A 43 9.40 -3.98 -5.08
C GLN A 43 8.49 -2.81 -4.77
N GLY A 44 8.37 -2.48 -3.49
CA GLY A 44 7.91 -1.18 -3.07
C GLY A 44 8.61 -0.69 -1.80
N SER A 45 8.68 0.63 -1.66
CA SER A 45 9.31 1.29 -0.52
C SER A 45 8.46 2.47 -0.09
N ILE A 46 8.23 2.58 1.23
CA ILE A 46 7.51 3.71 1.81
C ILE A 46 8.21 4.24 3.03
N ALA A 47 8.37 5.56 3.06
CA ALA A 47 8.64 6.30 4.27
C ALA A 47 7.42 7.16 4.62
N GLU A 48 6.85 7.00 5.81
CA GLU A 48 5.75 7.81 6.32
C GLU A 48 6.13 8.44 7.67
N ILE A 49 5.82 9.73 7.83
CA ILE A 49 5.93 10.46 9.09
C ILE A 49 4.52 10.86 9.55
N ARG A 50 4.19 10.56 10.80
CA ARG A 50 2.98 11.04 11.48
C ARG A 50 3.40 12.14 12.44
N HIS A 51 2.75 13.28 12.35
CA HIS A 51 3.05 14.40 13.25
C HIS A 51 1.89 15.41 13.31
N PRO A 52 1.49 15.93 14.49
CA PRO A 52 0.39 16.89 14.60
C PRO A 52 0.60 18.20 13.82
N ALA A 53 1.85 18.63 13.64
CA ALA A 53 2.17 19.85 12.88
C ALA A 53 1.78 19.75 11.40
N LEU A 54 1.62 18.54 10.85
CA LEU A 54 1.15 18.32 9.48
C LEU A 54 -0.32 18.74 9.28
N SER A 55 -1.06 19.00 10.37
CA SER A 55 -2.39 19.62 10.30
C SER A 55 -2.41 20.98 9.59
N LYS A 56 -1.27 21.70 9.57
CA LYS A 56 -1.13 23.02 8.95
C LYS A 56 -0.82 22.96 7.44
N TRP A 57 -0.51 21.78 6.90
CA TRP A 57 -0.15 21.64 5.50
C TRP A 57 -1.33 21.96 4.55
N PRO A 58 -1.08 22.52 3.36
CA PRO A 58 -2.15 22.98 2.46
C PRO A 58 -3.16 21.87 2.09
N LEU A 59 -2.65 20.67 1.75
CA LEU A 59 -3.50 19.54 1.36
C LEU A 59 -4.32 18.96 2.52
N SER A 60 -3.90 19.19 3.77
CA SER A 60 -4.67 18.79 4.96
C SER A 60 -6.00 19.53 5.07
N LYS A 61 -6.11 20.73 4.46
CA LYS A 61 -7.37 21.49 4.41
C LYS A 61 -8.36 20.89 3.41
N LEU A 62 -7.88 20.42 2.26
CA LEU A 62 -8.71 19.76 1.24
C LEU A 62 -9.34 18.47 1.78
N LEU A 63 -8.60 17.75 2.62
CA LEU A 63 -9.04 16.52 3.28
C LEU A 63 -9.94 16.77 4.50
N HIS A 64 -10.76 17.84 4.45
CA HIS A 64 -11.57 18.40 5.55
C HIS A 64 -12.04 17.38 6.59
N ARG A 65 -11.94 17.81 7.86
CA ARG A 65 -12.48 17.14 9.04
C ARG A 65 -13.96 16.80 8.79
N ILE A 66 -14.33 15.54 8.95
CA ILE A 66 -15.75 15.21 9.15
C ILE A 66 -16.06 15.48 10.63
N ALA A 67 -17.13 16.23 10.88
CA ALA A 67 -17.55 16.59 12.23
C ALA A 67 -17.77 15.33 13.10
N GLY A 68 -17.33 15.38 14.35
CA GLY A 68 -17.54 14.30 15.34
C GLY A 68 -16.40 13.31 15.51
N GLY A 69 -15.29 13.42 14.77
CA GLY A 69 -14.08 12.60 15.01
C GLY A 69 -13.39 12.99 16.33
N ASN A 70 -13.14 12.02 17.20
CA ASN A 70 -12.59 12.25 18.55
C ASN A 70 -11.07 12.39 18.54
N ASP A 71 -10.38 11.77 17.56
CA ASP A 71 -8.94 11.89 17.41
C ASP A 71 -8.51 11.94 15.94
N MET A 72 -7.48 12.72 15.65
CA MET A 72 -6.99 12.94 14.29
C MET A 72 -5.49 12.76 14.18
N THR A 73 -5.09 12.03 13.14
CA THR A 73 -3.69 11.80 12.79
C THR A 73 -3.43 12.36 11.39
N TYR A 74 -2.31 13.08 11.26
CA TYR A 74 -1.87 13.68 10.01
C TYR A 74 -0.57 13.01 9.60
N CYS A 75 -0.50 12.52 8.37
CA CYS A 75 0.66 11.81 7.86
C CYS A 75 1.15 12.40 6.55
N LEU A 76 2.45 12.30 6.35
CA LEU A 76 3.14 12.59 5.09
C LEU A 76 3.91 11.35 4.68
N SER A 77 3.80 10.93 3.42
CA SER A 77 4.54 9.77 2.95
C SER A 77 5.13 9.93 1.56
N PHE A 78 6.24 9.23 1.33
CA PHE A 78 6.82 9.00 0.02
C PHE A 78 6.74 7.52 -0.28
N ARG A 79 6.28 7.16 -1.47
CA ARG A 79 6.14 5.78 -1.92
C ARG A 79 6.73 5.61 -3.31
N GLN A 80 7.47 4.54 -3.51
CA GLN A 80 7.89 4.07 -4.83
C GLN A 80 7.47 2.62 -5.01
N ASP A 81 6.83 2.31 -6.12
CA ASP A 81 6.41 0.96 -6.46
C ASP A 81 6.92 0.61 -7.86
N VAL A 82 7.43 -0.61 -8.01
CA VAL A 82 8.12 -1.09 -9.21
C VAL A 82 7.45 -2.36 -9.69
N PHE A 83 7.12 -2.38 -10.98
CA PHE A 83 6.44 -3.49 -11.64
C PHE A 83 7.21 -3.99 -12.85
N THR A 84 7.25 -5.31 -13.00
CA THR A 84 7.96 -5.99 -14.08
C THR A 84 7.09 -7.07 -14.74
N PRO A 85 7.35 -7.41 -16.01
CA PRO A 85 6.84 -8.65 -16.61
C PRO A 85 7.40 -9.89 -15.88
N LYS A 86 6.95 -11.08 -16.26
CA LYS A 86 7.44 -12.38 -15.78
C LYS A 86 8.94 -12.59 -16.01
N SER A 87 9.47 -12.05 -17.12
CA SER A 87 10.88 -12.19 -17.46
C SER A 87 11.53 -10.82 -17.52
N ILE A 88 12.55 -10.64 -16.68
CA ILE A 88 13.45 -9.48 -16.71
C ILE A 88 14.73 -9.69 -17.50
N ARG A 89 14.84 -10.86 -18.15
CA ARG A 89 16.06 -11.32 -18.85
C ARG A 89 16.02 -11.07 -20.34
N ASN A 90 14.88 -10.62 -20.86
CA ASN A 90 14.64 -10.43 -22.28
C ASN A 90 14.37 -8.96 -22.55
N LYS A 91 15.13 -8.41 -23.50
CA LYS A 91 14.96 -7.03 -23.95
C LYS A 91 13.72 -6.82 -24.82
N THR A 92 13.29 -7.89 -25.52
CA THR A 92 12.13 -7.87 -26.40
C THR A 92 10.84 -7.74 -25.62
N LEU A 93 9.98 -6.82 -26.06
CA LEU A 93 8.63 -6.65 -25.54
C LEU A 93 7.81 -7.96 -25.63
N ASP A 94 7.23 -8.38 -24.50
CA ASP A 94 6.21 -9.43 -24.45
C ASP A 94 4.81 -8.80 -24.40
N SER A 95 4.09 -8.87 -25.52
CA SER A 95 2.74 -8.30 -25.66
C SER A 95 1.64 -9.16 -25.01
N THR A 96 2.00 -10.25 -24.35
CA THR A 96 1.06 -11.13 -23.63
C THR A 96 1.06 -10.89 -22.12
N ASP A 97 2.01 -10.10 -21.62
CA ASP A 97 2.26 -9.89 -20.20
C ASP A 97 2.08 -8.42 -19.79
N ARG A 98 2.30 -8.06 -18.52
CA ARG A 98 2.24 -6.64 -18.11
C ARG A 98 3.47 -5.85 -18.61
N PRO A 99 3.34 -4.55 -18.90
CA PRO A 99 4.51 -3.70 -19.15
C PRO A 99 5.33 -3.50 -17.88
N TYR A 100 6.58 -3.07 -18.05
CA TYR A 100 7.33 -2.45 -16.97
C TYR A 100 6.65 -1.15 -16.53
N ALA A 101 6.68 -0.86 -15.23
CA ALA A 101 6.20 0.41 -14.72
C ALA A 101 6.88 0.76 -13.39
N GLY A 102 7.29 2.02 -13.25
CA GLY A 102 7.57 2.61 -11.94
C GLY A 102 6.49 3.63 -11.59
N THR A 103 6.14 3.73 -10.32
CA THR A 103 5.36 4.85 -9.79
C THR A 103 6.06 5.46 -8.59
N PHE A 104 6.00 6.78 -8.46
CA PHE A 104 6.50 7.50 -7.31
C PHE A 104 5.42 8.48 -6.84
N PHE A 105 5.11 8.47 -5.55
CA PHE A 105 4.07 9.29 -4.95
C PHE A 105 4.54 9.98 -3.69
N PHE A 106 4.21 11.25 -3.60
CA PHE A 106 4.08 11.98 -2.36
C PHE A 106 2.62 11.97 -1.92
N SER A 107 2.35 11.66 -0.65
CA SER A 107 0.97 11.62 -0.15
C SER A 107 0.80 12.43 1.13
N GLN A 108 -0.26 13.24 1.14
CA GLN A 108 -0.81 13.81 2.38
C GLN A 108 -2.00 12.97 2.81
N LYS A 109 -2.00 12.56 4.08
CA LYS A 109 -3.04 11.69 4.65
C LYS A 109 -3.63 12.29 5.92
N VAL A 110 -4.93 12.09 6.09
CA VAL A 110 -5.67 12.44 7.30
C VAL A 110 -6.46 11.22 7.74
N ILE A 111 -6.25 10.82 8.99
CA ILE A 111 -6.98 9.73 9.65
C ILE A 111 -7.86 10.36 10.71
N SER A 112 -9.15 10.04 10.69
CA SER A 112 -10.12 10.42 11.71
C SER A 112 -10.58 9.16 12.43
N ASN A 113 -10.41 9.11 13.75
CA ASN A 113 -10.81 8.00 14.59
C ASN A 113 -12.07 8.33 15.40
N TRP A 114 -12.96 7.35 15.48
CA TRP A 114 -14.10 7.26 16.37
C TRP A 114 -13.98 5.98 17.21
N PHE A 115 -14.91 5.79 18.15
CA PHE A 115 -14.91 4.66 19.08
C PHE A 115 -14.75 3.30 18.37
N TRP A 116 -15.51 3.01 17.31
CA TRP A 116 -15.47 1.73 16.58
C TRP A 116 -15.17 1.91 15.09
N SER A 117 -14.71 3.08 14.67
CA SER A 117 -14.48 3.33 13.24
C SER A 117 -13.32 4.27 12.98
N LYS A 118 -12.72 4.09 11.82
CA LYS A 118 -11.61 4.91 11.32
C LYS A 118 -11.90 5.27 9.88
N LEU A 119 -11.74 6.55 9.55
CA LEU A 119 -11.80 7.03 8.18
C LEU A 119 -10.46 7.63 7.82
N THR A 120 -9.86 7.07 6.78
CA THR A 120 -8.63 7.58 6.19
C THR A 120 -8.96 8.23 4.86
N LYS A 121 -8.44 9.43 4.63
CA LYS A 121 -8.44 10.08 3.32
C LYS A 121 -7.01 10.46 2.95
N SER A 122 -6.64 10.32 1.69
CA SER A 122 -5.37 10.83 1.21
C SER A 122 -5.46 11.45 -0.18
N VAL A 123 -4.53 12.35 -0.45
CA VAL A 123 -4.19 12.81 -1.79
C VAL A 123 -2.80 12.32 -2.11
N ASP A 124 -2.65 11.60 -3.20
CA ASP A 124 -1.36 11.19 -3.74
C ASP A 124 -1.04 12.04 -4.96
N ILE A 125 0.18 12.58 -5.03
CA ILE A 125 0.69 13.40 -6.13
C ILE A 125 2.06 12.87 -6.52
N GLY A 126 2.30 12.66 -7.80
CA GLY A 126 3.58 12.14 -8.24
C GLY A 126 3.62 11.81 -9.73
N CYS A 127 4.26 10.70 -10.08
CA CYS A 127 4.47 10.30 -11.46
C CYS A 127 4.44 8.78 -11.66
N ILE A 128 4.21 8.40 -12.91
CA ILE A 128 4.32 7.04 -13.43
C ILE A 128 5.27 7.06 -14.64
N GLY A 129 6.03 5.98 -14.86
CA GLY A 129 6.98 5.82 -15.97
C GLY A 129 8.44 6.09 -15.58
N PRO A 130 9.34 6.37 -16.55
CA PRO A 130 10.77 6.53 -16.28
C PRO A 130 11.13 7.55 -15.18
N ALA A 131 10.36 8.63 -15.04
CA ALA A 131 10.55 9.66 -14.02
C ALA A 131 10.32 9.17 -12.60
N ALA A 132 9.68 8.01 -12.42
CA ALA A 132 9.53 7.36 -11.14
C ALA A 132 10.78 6.54 -10.72
N LEU A 133 11.81 6.46 -11.57
CA LEU A 133 13.10 5.82 -11.30
C LEU A 133 13.02 4.33 -10.91
N GLY A 134 12.08 3.59 -11.50
CA GLY A 134 11.88 2.17 -11.23
C GLY A 134 13.02 1.29 -11.75
N GLU A 135 13.55 1.59 -12.94
CA GLU A 135 14.68 0.87 -13.55
C GLU A 135 15.93 0.99 -12.69
N GLU A 136 16.27 2.23 -12.30
CA GLU A 136 17.46 2.56 -11.54
C GLU A 136 17.43 1.89 -10.16
N MET A 137 16.27 1.92 -9.50
CA MET A 137 16.08 1.26 -8.21
C MET A 137 16.23 -0.27 -8.31
N GLN A 138 15.59 -0.90 -9.29
CA GLN A 138 15.68 -2.35 -9.45
C GLN A 138 17.12 -2.78 -9.78
N LYS A 139 17.78 -2.09 -10.73
CA LYS A 139 19.19 -2.34 -11.07
C LYS A 139 20.11 -2.13 -9.88
N PHE A 140 19.87 -1.09 -9.09
CA PHE A 140 20.65 -0.83 -7.86
C PHE A 140 20.55 -2.00 -6.90
N ILE A 141 19.34 -2.49 -6.59
CA ILE A 141 19.16 -3.63 -5.69
C ILE A 141 19.82 -4.88 -6.25
N HIS A 142 19.57 -5.22 -7.52
CA HIS A 142 20.12 -6.44 -8.12
C HIS A 142 21.64 -6.45 -8.11
N LYS A 143 22.28 -5.30 -8.36
CA LYS A 143 23.72 -5.14 -8.26
C LYS A 143 24.24 -5.41 -6.84
N HIS A 144 23.54 -4.98 -5.80
CA HIS A 144 23.97 -5.13 -4.41
C HIS A 144 23.59 -6.48 -3.80
N THR A 145 22.55 -7.15 -4.30
CA THR A 145 22.16 -8.51 -3.87
C THR A 145 22.83 -9.61 -4.70
N GLY A 146 23.55 -9.26 -5.77
CA GLY A 146 24.18 -10.22 -6.67
C GLY A 146 23.19 -10.92 -7.61
N ASN A 147 22.00 -10.34 -7.81
CA ASN A 147 21.01 -10.83 -8.76
C ASN A 147 21.35 -10.40 -10.20
N GLN A 148 20.76 -11.09 -11.17
CA GLN A 148 20.90 -10.74 -12.59
C GLN A 148 20.37 -9.33 -12.86
N GLU A 149 21.10 -8.52 -13.63
CA GLU A 149 20.64 -7.19 -14.02
C GLU A 149 19.35 -7.26 -14.87
N PRO A 150 18.29 -6.51 -14.51
CA PRO A 150 17.05 -6.45 -15.28
C PRO A 150 17.24 -5.63 -16.56
N ILE A 151 16.77 -6.16 -17.69
CA ILE A 151 16.78 -5.50 -19.01
C ILE A 151 15.36 -5.45 -19.60
N GLY A 152 15.10 -4.53 -20.54
CA GLY A 152 13.79 -4.37 -21.19
C GLY A 152 12.96 -3.18 -20.67
N TRP A 153 13.49 -2.42 -19.70
CA TRP A 153 12.88 -1.22 -19.11
C TRP A 153 12.59 -0.11 -20.12
N GLU A 154 13.20 -0.11 -21.31
CA GLU A 154 12.85 0.79 -22.40
C GLU A 154 11.41 0.58 -22.91
N ASN A 155 10.79 -0.57 -22.63
CA ASN A 155 9.41 -0.89 -22.99
C ASN A 155 8.39 -0.49 -21.90
N GLN A 156 8.81 0.27 -20.88
CA GLN A 156 7.93 0.66 -19.77
C GLN A 156 6.83 1.64 -20.18
N VAL A 157 5.80 1.75 -19.34
CA VAL A 157 4.75 2.76 -19.49
C VAL A 157 5.34 4.18 -19.53
N SER A 158 4.76 5.05 -20.35
CA SER A 158 5.29 6.40 -20.56
C SER A 158 5.12 7.33 -19.37
N ASN A 159 6.03 8.30 -19.28
CA ASN A 159 6.00 9.34 -18.25
C ASN A 159 4.66 10.08 -18.20
N SER A 160 3.99 10.07 -17.06
CA SER A 160 2.84 10.93 -16.81
C SER A 160 2.85 11.43 -15.38
N PHE A 161 2.33 12.64 -15.19
CA PHE A 161 1.96 13.11 -13.87
C PHE A 161 0.78 12.29 -13.35
N ALA A 162 0.73 12.09 -12.04
CA ALA A 162 -0.23 11.24 -11.36
C ALA A 162 -0.82 11.96 -10.15
N VAL A 163 -2.16 11.98 -10.07
CA VAL A 163 -2.90 12.45 -8.90
C VAL A 163 -4.00 11.46 -8.59
N ASN A 164 -4.13 11.10 -7.32
CA ASN A 164 -5.20 10.24 -6.85
C ASN A 164 -5.81 10.78 -5.56
N LEU A 165 -7.11 10.57 -5.41
CA LEU A 165 -7.83 10.72 -4.16
C LEU A 165 -8.22 9.34 -3.65
N ASN A 166 -8.04 9.14 -2.36
CA ASN A 166 -8.31 7.88 -1.70
C ASN A 166 -9.20 8.11 -0.49
N ILE A 167 -10.14 7.19 -0.28
CA ILE A 167 -10.97 7.12 0.92
C ILE A 167 -11.04 5.67 1.39
N TRP A 168 -10.90 5.46 2.70
CA TRP A 168 -10.93 4.15 3.32
C TRP A 168 -11.67 4.24 4.66
N LEU A 169 -12.70 3.43 4.83
CA LEU A 169 -13.47 3.28 6.05
C LEU A 169 -13.16 1.93 6.65
N GLU A 170 -12.93 1.91 7.96
CA GLU A 170 -12.81 0.72 8.76
C GLU A 170 -13.81 0.80 9.91
N GLN A 171 -14.46 -0.31 10.19
CA GLN A 171 -15.51 -0.41 11.19
C GLN A 171 -15.31 -1.70 11.99
N GLY A 172 -15.16 -1.59 13.30
CA GLY A 172 -15.15 -2.72 14.20
C GLY A 172 -16.49 -3.44 14.14
N LEU A 173 -16.43 -4.76 13.93
CA LEU A 173 -17.58 -5.67 14.05
C LEU A 173 -17.57 -6.38 15.39
N TYR A 174 -16.37 -6.74 15.86
CA TYR A 174 -16.15 -7.34 17.17
C TYR A 174 -14.76 -6.96 17.64
N LEU A 175 -14.63 -6.49 18.88
CA LEU A 175 -13.36 -6.02 19.44
C LEU A 175 -13.19 -6.60 20.84
N SER A 176 -12.03 -7.17 21.11
CA SER A 176 -11.69 -7.73 22.41
C SER A 176 -10.20 -7.66 22.67
N LYS A 177 -9.78 -7.96 23.90
CA LYS A 177 -8.36 -7.97 24.28
C LYS A 177 -7.50 -8.86 23.38
N TRP A 178 -8.02 -9.98 22.92
CA TRP A 178 -7.25 -11.01 22.21
C TRP A 178 -7.61 -11.14 20.73
N PHE A 179 -8.75 -10.61 20.31
CA PHE A 179 -9.28 -10.81 18.97
C PHE A 179 -10.08 -9.58 18.51
N ASP A 180 -9.76 -9.08 17.32
CA ASP A 180 -10.56 -8.07 16.62
C ASP A 180 -11.03 -8.63 15.27
N LEU A 181 -12.26 -8.31 14.92
CA LEU A 181 -12.81 -8.42 13.57
C LEU A 181 -13.24 -7.03 13.13
N VAL A 182 -12.65 -6.58 12.03
CA VAL A 182 -12.85 -5.25 11.44
C VAL A 182 -13.29 -5.44 10.00
N MET A 183 -14.36 -4.77 9.60
CA MET A 183 -14.69 -4.62 8.18
C MET A 183 -14.01 -3.39 7.62
N GLU A 184 -13.62 -3.45 6.36
CA GLU A 184 -13.03 -2.35 5.63
C GLU A 184 -13.68 -2.15 4.27
N ALA A 185 -13.78 -0.90 3.83
CA ALA A 185 -14.28 -0.55 2.50
C ALA A 185 -13.74 0.80 2.06
N GLY A 186 -13.51 0.95 0.76
CA GLY A 186 -13.09 2.23 0.23
C GLY A 186 -12.81 2.18 -1.25
N GLY A 187 -12.08 3.18 -1.73
CA GLY A 187 -11.78 3.29 -3.13
C GLY A 187 -10.81 4.42 -3.44
N LYS A 188 -10.36 4.38 -4.69
CA LYS A 188 -9.42 5.33 -5.28
C LYS A 188 -10.01 5.85 -6.56
N GLY A 189 -9.87 7.16 -6.74
CA GLY A 189 -10.24 7.85 -7.96
C GLY A 189 -9.15 8.82 -8.35
N GLY A 190 -8.62 8.67 -9.55
CA GLY A 190 -7.57 9.53 -10.04
C GLY A 190 -7.05 9.12 -11.40
N ILE A 191 -5.86 9.63 -11.70
CA ILE A 191 -5.19 9.45 -12.99
C ILE A 191 -4.66 8.02 -13.14
N THR A 192 -4.05 7.45 -12.10
CA THR A 192 -3.37 6.17 -12.24
C THR A 192 -4.27 4.99 -11.90
N ASN A 193 -5.22 5.16 -10.99
CA ASN A 193 -6.06 4.06 -10.55
C ASN A 193 -7.48 4.55 -10.29
N VAL A 194 -8.44 3.75 -10.73
CA VAL A 194 -9.85 3.90 -10.36
C VAL A 194 -10.37 2.54 -9.94
N ASN A 195 -10.71 2.39 -8.67
CA ASN A 195 -11.17 1.12 -8.11
C ASN A 195 -11.99 1.35 -6.83
N GLY A 196 -12.77 0.33 -6.47
CA GLY A 196 -13.42 0.22 -5.17
C GLY A 196 -13.08 -1.14 -4.56
N ALA A 197 -13.03 -1.23 -3.24
CA ALA A 197 -12.67 -2.44 -2.54
C ALA A 197 -13.40 -2.57 -1.21
N ALA A 198 -13.55 -3.80 -0.75
CA ALA A 198 -14.07 -4.13 0.57
C ALA A 198 -13.45 -5.43 1.08
N GLY A 199 -13.32 -5.55 2.39
CA GLY A 199 -12.61 -6.65 3.01
C GLY A 199 -12.94 -6.84 4.48
N LEU A 200 -12.31 -7.87 5.05
CA LEU A 200 -12.34 -8.19 6.47
C LEU A 200 -10.92 -8.37 6.97
N MET A 201 -10.62 -7.73 8.08
CA MET A 201 -9.38 -7.85 8.80
C MET A 201 -9.62 -8.51 10.17
N ILE A 202 -8.78 -9.48 10.48
CA ILE A 202 -8.72 -10.14 11.78
C ILE A 202 -7.38 -9.80 12.42
N ARG A 203 -7.40 -9.43 13.70
CA ARG A 203 -6.19 -9.32 14.53
C ARG A 203 -6.32 -10.25 15.73
N ALA A 204 -5.37 -11.15 15.94
CA ALA A 204 -5.41 -12.12 17.03
C ALA A 204 -4.08 -12.20 17.78
N GLY A 205 -4.13 -12.08 19.11
CA GLY A 205 -2.96 -12.13 19.97
C GLY A 205 -2.94 -11.02 21.02
N LYS A 206 -1.77 -10.77 21.60
CA LYS A 206 -1.59 -9.75 22.63
C LYS A 206 -1.37 -8.40 21.97
N LYS A 207 -2.42 -7.59 21.89
CA LYS A 207 -2.45 -6.35 21.08
C LYS A 207 -3.08 -5.20 21.83
N ALA A 208 -2.71 -3.98 21.45
CA ALA A 208 -3.46 -2.79 21.81
C ALA A 208 -4.77 -2.70 21.01
N GLU A 209 -5.68 -1.87 21.51
CA GLU A 209 -6.96 -1.60 20.87
C GLU A 209 -6.76 -1.03 19.46
N TYR A 210 -7.57 -1.49 18.51
CA TYR A 210 -7.44 -1.04 17.12
C TYR A 210 -7.89 0.40 16.90
N PHE A 211 -8.97 0.80 17.60
CA PHE A 211 -9.52 2.15 17.56
C PHE A 211 -9.23 2.85 18.90
N PRO A 212 -8.63 4.06 18.90
CA PRO A 212 -8.31 4.76 20.12
C PRO A 212 -9.57 5.23 20.86
N GLY A 213 -9.57 5.15 22.20
CA GLY A 213 -10.62 5.67 23.06
C GLY A 213 -11.74 4.67 23.42
N LEU A 214 -11.53 3.38 23.18
CA LEU A 214 -12.44 2.30 23.57
C LEU A 214 -12.39 1.99 25.06
N THR A 215 -11.18 1.89 25.61
CA THR A 215 -10.95 1.77 27.05
C THR A 215 -9.84 2.70 27.53
N MET A 216 -9.51 2.63 28.82
CA MET A 216 -8.36 3.36 29.36
C MET A 216 -7.09 2.98 28.59
N PRO A 217 -6.15 3.92 28.41
CA PRO A 217 -4.97 3.64 27.63
C PRO A 217 -4.21 2.41 28.14
N SER A 218 -3.89 1.52 27.20
CA SER A 218 -3.26 0.26 27.51
C SER A 218 -1.83 0.50 27.98
N GLN A 219 -1.52 0.24 29.26
CA GLN A 219 -0.16 0.27 29.82
C GLN A 219 0.75 -0.87 29.32
N GLN A 220 0.41 -1.45 28.18
CA GLN A 220 1.01 -2.68 27.69
C GLN A 220 2.39 -2.41 27.10
N LYS A 221 3.43 -2.84 27.82
CA LYS A 221 4.84 -2.62 27.44
C LYS A 221 5.28 -3.32 26.15
N TRP A 222 4.52 -4.35 25.72
CA TRP A 222 4.82 -5.12 24.52
C TRP A 222 3.57 -5.75 23.90
N GLU A 223 3.59 -5.90 22.57
CA GLU A 223 2.55 -6.55 21.78
C GLU A 223 3.15 -7.67 20.92
N CYS A 224 2.36 -8.72 20.71
CA CYS A 224 2.63 -9.76 19.73
C CYS A 224 1.30 -10.30 19.22
N TYR A 225 1.00 -10.09 17.96
CA TYR A 225 -0.25 -10.53 17.36
C TYR A 225 -0.10 -10.83 15.87
N ALA A 226 -0.95 -11.73 15.39
CA ALA A 226 -1.12 -12.02 13.98
C ALA A 226 -2.24 -11.14 13.40
N THR A 227 -2.10 -10.79 12.13
CA THR A 227 -3.12 -10.10 11.34
C THR A 227 -3.40 -10.91 10.09
N VAL A 228 -4.68 -11.06 9.73
CA VAL A 228 -5.09 -11.60 8.42
C VAL A 228 -6.06 -10.62 7.80
N ASN A 229 -5.78 -10.15 6.59
CA ASN A 229 -6.68 -9.26 5.86
C ASN A 229 -7.04 -9.86 4.51
N GLY A 230 -8.34 -9.99 4.23
CA GLY A 230 -8.86 -10.46 2.94
C GLY A 230 -9.68 -9.38 2.28
N THR A 231 -9.26 -8.93 1.09
CA THR A 231 -9.88 -7.80 0.38
C THR A 231 -10.24 -8.17 -1.05
N GLY A 232 -11.48 -7.92 -1.45
CA GLY A 232 -11.94 -8.00 -2.84
C GLY A 232 -12.02 -6.60 -3.45
N SER A 233 -11.53 -6.45 -4.68
CA SER A 233 -11.49 -5.16 -5.38
C SER A 233 -12.09 -5.26 -6.77
N TYR A 234 -12.81 -4.21 -7.16
CA TYR A 234 -13.26 -3.99 -8.53
C TYR A 234 -12.43 -2.89 -9.20
N VAL A 235 -11.72 -3.24 -10.27
CA VAL A 235 -10.77 -2.36 -10.97
C VAL A 235 -11.41 -1.78 -12.23
N PHE A 236 -11.62 -0.46 -12.26
CA PHE A 236 -12.06 0.25 -13.46
C PHE A 236 -10.87 0.65 -14.34
N HIS A 237 -9.80 1.15 -13.72
CA HIS A 237 -8.59 1.57 -14.41
C HIS A 237 -7.34 1.29 -13.57
N ASN A 238 -6.26 0.87 -14.24
CA ASN A 238 -4.95 0.67 -13.64
C ASN A 238 -3.85 1.07 -14.64
N ALA A 239 -3.24 2.24 -14.44
CA ALA A 239 -2.27 2.82 -15.37
C ALA A 239 -0.94 2.08 -15.41
N VAL A 240 -0.55 1.32 -14.38
CA VAL A 240 0.65 0.45 -14.48
C VAL A 240 0.43 -0.73 -15.41
N LEU A 241 -0.82 -1.03 -15.77
CA LEU A 241 -1.18 -2.03 -16.78
C LEU A 241 -1.61 -1.37 -18.10
N GLN A 242 -2.37 -0.28 -18.02
CA GLN A 242 -3.09 0.30 -19.15
C GLN A 242 -2.49 1.62 -19.66
N GLY A 243 -1.49 2.18 -18.99
CA GLY A 243 -1.04 3.56 -19.21
C GLY A 243 -2.11 4.58 -18.83
N VAL A 244 -1.82 5.87 -19.03
CA VAL A 244 -2.81 6.95 -18.83
C VAL A 244 -3.61 7.20 -20.12
N PRO A 245 -4.90 7.59 -20.04
CA PRO A 245 -5.76 7.69 -21.23
C PRO A 245 -5.33 8.69 -22.31
N TRP A 246 -4.57 9.73 -21.96
CA TRP A 246 -4.19 10.83 -22.88
C TRP A 246 -2.74 10.75 -23.38
N LYS A 247 -2.00 9.70 -23.02
CA LYS A 247 -0.62 9.54 -23.47
C LYS A 247 -0.34 8.10 -23.89
N ASN A 248 0.14 7.95 -25.10
CA ASN A 248 0.54 6.65 -25.63
C ASN A 248 1.81 6.16 -24.94
N SER A 249 1.84 4.86 -24.65
CA SER A 249 3.04 4.13 -24.25
C SER A 249 3.39 3.13 -25.35
N ILE A 250 4.64 2.64 -25.38
CA ILE A 250 5.08 1.62 -26.34
C ILE A 250 4.18 0.39 -26.27
N TYR A 251 3.82 -0.01 -25.05
CA TYR A 251 2.93 -1.13 -24.81
C TYR A 251 2.15 -0.96 -23.50
N VAL A 252 0.87 -1.34 -23.56
CA VAL A 252 -0.06 -1.42 -22.44
C VAL A 252 -1.08 -2.52 -22.70
N LEU A 253 -1.66 -3.03 -21.63
CA LEU A 253 -2.79 -3.95 -21.70
C LEU A 253 -4.07 -3.22 -22.09
N THR A 254 -4.80 -3.81 -23.03
CA THR A 254 -6.13 -3.35 -23.42
C THR A 254 -7.16 -3.62 -22.33
N ARG A 255 -8.29 -2.90 -22.41
CA ARG A 255 -9.36 -2.94 -21.40
C ARG A 255 -9.95 -4.34 -21.18
N ASP A 256 -10.04 -5.14 -22.23
CA ASP A 256 -10.59 -6.49 -22.24
C ASP A 256 -9.63 -7.54 -21.63
N ARG A 257 -8.34 -7.22 -21.53
CA ARG A 257 -7.32 -8.06 -20.90
C ARG A 257 -7.33 -7.95 -19.39
N LEU A 258 -7.82 -6.85 -18.81
CA LEU A 258 -7.89 -6.70 -17.36
C LEU A 258 -8.87 -7.69 -16.72
N VAL A 259 -8.46 -8.28 -15.60
CA VAL A 259 -9.35 -8.95 -14.67
C VAL A 259 -9.94 -7.88 -13.76
N ARG A 260 -11.28 -7.78 -13.75
CA ARG A 260 -11.97 -6.70 -13.05
C ARG A 260 -12.09 -6.94 -11.56
N PHE A 261 -12.29 -8.20 -11.16
CA PHE A 261 -12.38 -8.59 -9.77
C PHE A 261 -11.08 -9.26 -9.35
N VAL A 262 -10.36 -8.63 -8.44
CA VAL A 262 -9.07 -9.10 -7.93
C VAL A 262 -9.19 -9.27 -6.42
N TYR A 263 -8.70 -10.38 -5.91
CA TYR A 263 -8.68 -10.70 -4.48
C TYR A 263 -7.26 -10.68 -3.96
N LYS A 264 -7.10 -10.08 -2.77
CA LYS A 264 -5.86 -10.04 -2.02
C LYS A 264 -6.05 -10.73 -0.68
N LEU A 265 -5.04 -11.47 -0.25
CA LEU A 265 -4.92 -12.00 1.09
C LEU A 265 -3.57 -11.60 1.68
N ASP A 266 -3.59 -10.99 2.85
CA ASP A 266 -2.40 -10.64 3.63
C ASP A 266 -2.40 -11.40 4.95
N ALA A 267 -1.25 -11.96 5.31
CA ALA A 267 -1.03 -12.56 6.62
C ALA A 267 0.24 -11.96 7.23
N GLY A 268 0.10 -11.34 8.40
CA GLY A 268 1.20 -10.64 9.06
C GLY A 268 1.39 -11.03 10.52
N LEU A 269 2.61 -10.84 10.99
CA LEU A 269 3.00 -10.98 12.40
C LEU A 269 3.64 -9.69 12.86
N THR A 270 3.10 -9.12 13.93
CA THR A 270 3.58 -7.88 14.53
C THR A 270 4.16 -8.18 15.90
N PHE A 271 5.33 -7.62 16.18
CA PHE A 271 5.92 -7.53 17.50
C PHE A 271 6.23 -6.08 17.84
N SER A 272 5.91 -5.64 19.04
CA SER A 272 6.17 -4.27 19.48
C SER A 272 6.67 -4.22 20.90
N VAL A 273 7.65 -3.38 21.16
CA VAL A 273 8.22 -3.14 22.49
C VAL A 273 8.50 -1.66 22.63
N LYS A 274 7.89 -1.02 23.63
CA LYS A 274 7.96 0.44 23.83
C LYS A 274 7.64 1.18 22.52
N ASP A 275 8.60 1.98 22.04
CA ASP A 275 8.42 2.87 20.90
C ASP A 275 8.70 2.22 19.55
N VAL A 276 9.16 0.96 19.53
CA VAL A 276 9.51 0.23 18.31
C VAL A 276 8.51 -0.87 18.02
N SER A 277 8.06 -0.93 16.77
CA SER A 277 7.26 -2.03 16.24
C SER A 277 7.91 -2.59 14.98
N LEU A 278 7.88 -3.91 14.84
CA LEU A 278 8.29 -4.63 13.65
C LEU A 278 7.12 -5.51 13.20
N THR A 279 6.82 -5.46 11.91
CA THR A 279 5.82 -6.32 11.29
C THR A 279 6.41 -6.98 10.05
N TYR A 280 6.19 -8.28 9.92
CA TYR A 280 6.37 -9.00 8.67
C TYR A 280 4.99 -9.33 8.10
N THR A 281 4.80 -9.16 6.79
CA THR A 281 3.56 -9.47 6.07
C THR A 281 3.88 -10.32 4.84
N GLN A 282 3.17 -11.42 4.67
CA GLN A 282 3.13 -12.19 3.44
C GLN A 282 1.83 -11.86 2.69
N SER A 283 1.97 -11.45 1.44
CA SER A 283 0.83 -11.08 0.59
C SER A 283 0.64 -12.11 -0.53
N PHE A 284 -0.61 -12.29 -0.93
CA PHE A 284 -1.03 -13.06 -2.11
C PHE A 284 -2.07 -12.25 -2.89
N LEU A 285 -1.95 -12.25 -4.22
CA LEU A 285 -2.84 -11.54 -5.14
C LEU A 285 -3.23 -12.46 -6.30
N THR A 286 -4.53 -12.49 -6.61
CA THR A 286 -5.03 -13.17 -7.81
C THR A 286 -4.58 -12.44 -9.09
N PRO A 287 -4.58 -13.11 -10.27
CA PRO A 287 -4.18 -12.47 -11.52
C PRO A 287 -4.90 -11.13 -11.80
N GLU A 288 -4.13 -10.08 -12.16
CA GLU A 288 -4.68 -8.76 -12.50
C GLU A 288 -5.12 -8.64 -13.97
N PHE A 289 -4.72 -9.60 -14.81
CA PHE A 289 -5.05 -9.64 -16.24
C PHE A 289 -5.12 -11.08 -16.75
N LYS A 290 -5.85 -11.29 -17.85
CA LYS A 290 -6.04 -12.58 -18.52
C LYS A 290 -4.70 -13.12 -19.00
N GLY A 291 -4.37 -14.36 -18.65
CA GLY A 291 -3.06 -14.98 -18.92
C GLY A 291 -1.96 -14.61 -17.93
N GLY A 292 -2.25 -13.66 -17.03
CA GLY A 292 -1.41 -13.37 -15.88
C GLY A 292 -1.44 -14.51 -14.85
N TRP A 293 -0.41 -14.55 -14.00
CA TRP A 293 -0.34 -15.50 -12.90
C TRP A 293 -0.78 -14.84 -11.58
N HIS A 294 -1.05 -15.66 -10.57
CA HIS A 294 -1.12 -15.16 -9.20
C HIS A 294 0.27 -14.66 -8.78
N HIS A 295 0.28 -13.76 -7.80
CA HIS A 295 1.50 -13.14 -7.31
C HIS A 295 1.58 -13.16 -5.80
N SER A 296 2.78 -13.25 -5.26
CA SER A 296 3.04 -13.21 -3.83
C SER A 296 4.31 -12.42 -3.57
N TRP A 297 4.36 -11.73 -2.43
CA TRP A 297 5.54 -11.01 -1.98
C TRP A 297 5.54 -10.89 -0.46
N GLY A 298 6.72 -10.67 0.11
CA GLY A 298 6.87 -10.37 1.53
C GLY A 298 7.09 -8.87 1.75
N GLY A 299 6.78 -8.42 2.96
CA GLY A 299 6.95 -7.04 3.38
C GLY A 299 7.41 -6.93 4.82
N CYS A 300 8.33 -6.02 5.08
CA CYS A 300 8.76 -5.66 6.43
C CYS A 300 8.39 -4.21 6.70
N ASN A 301 7.76 -3.96 7.85
CA ASN A 301 7.46 -2.62 8.33
C ASN A 301 8.10 -2.40 9.69
N ILE A 302 8.78 -1.26 9.84
CA ILE A 302 9.33 -0.79 11.11
C ILE A 302 8.63 0.53 11.47
N VAL A 303 8.17 0.62 12.70
CA VAL A 303 7.62 1.84 13.27
C VAL A 303 8.47 2.28 14.46
N TYR A 304 8.79 3.56 14.50
CA TYR A 304 9.46 4.21 15.63
C TYR A 304 8.63 5.40 16.12
N ARG A 305 8.28 5.43 17.41
CA ARG A 305 7.50 6.49 18.07
C ARG A 305 8.42 7.43 18.85
N PHE A 306 8.09 8.72 18.94
CA PHE A 306 8.96 9.73 19.57
C PHE A 306 8.22 10.98 20.09
#